data_AF-A0A955AG68-F1
#
_entry.id   AF-A0A955AG68-F1
#
_cell.length_a   1.000
_cell.length_b   1.000
_cell.length_c   1.000
_cell.angle_alpha   90.00
_cell.angle_beta   90.00
_cell.angle_gamma   90.00
#
_symmetry.space_group_name_H-M   'P 1'
#
loop_
_entity.id
_entity.type
_entity.pdbx_description
1 polymer ?
#
loop_
_entity_poly.entity_id
_entity_poly.type
_entity_poly.pdbx_seq_one_letter_code
_entity_poly.pdbx_strand_id
1 'polypeptide(L)'
;TDPTADLLKVMGQMEDRMHLTRKEDRTLADRIHRLAEAVLAVKEIDYLGGTRHGALRDRSRYMVEELLVRMENQHMIGNKSSGVPERVKALRQKIIAELETLKDQDALSEDRQKKLAGDMEDLFFVIQLYSYPGDYLQGSPSIERVAETIDKFEEDVMQRDYPGVRGQRRVEMRFGPPIVVAATPGRDQVTQLTTQMHARVQDLLDGINGSPGDVSTTVVFADAQTQP
;
A
#
# COMPACT_ATOMS: atom_id res chain seq x y z
N THR A 1 -4.29 -24.73 -1.40
CA THR A 1 -4.50 -24.98 -2.84
C THR A 1 -3.76 -23.91 -3.61
N ASP A 2 -3.20 -24.24 -4.77
CA ASP A 2 -2.55 -23.28 -5.67
C ASP A 2 -3.57 -22.22 -6.13
N PRO A 3 -3.35 -20.92 -5.86
CA PRO A 3 -4.29 -19.84 -6.18
C PRO A 3 -4.24 -19.40 -7.64
N THR A 4 -3.36 -19.97 -8.48
CA THR A 4 -3.05 -19.46 -9.82
C THR A 4 -4.28 -19.26 -10.72
N ALA A 5 -5.23 -20.21 -10.70
CA ALA A 5 -6.44 -20.10 -11.53
C ALA A 5 -7.31 -18.88 -11.17
N ASP A 6 -7.48 -18.61 -9.87
CA ASP A 6 -8.25 -17.47 -9.37
C ASP A 6 -7.53 -16.14 -9.65
N LEU A 7 -6.20 -16.13 -9.54
CA LEU A 7 -5.38 -14.97 -9.88
C LEU A 7 -5.48 -14.61 -11.36
N LEU A 8 -5.44 -15.60 -12.26
CA LEU A 8 -5.61 -15.39 -13.70
C LEU A 8 -6.97 -14.81 -14.04
N LYS A 9 -8.03 -15.27 -13.37
CA LYS A 9 -9.40 -14.76 -13.52
C LYS A 9 -9.49 -13.29 -13.12
N VAL A 10 -8.95 -12.93 -11.95
CA VAL A 10 -9.00 -11.56 -11.43
C VAL A 10 -8.16 -10.61 -12.27
N MET A 11 -6.98 -11.06 -12.70
CA MET A 11 -6.16 -10.32 -13.67
C MET A 11 -6.95 -10.03 -14.96
N GLY A 12 -7.67 -11.02 -15.50
CA GLY A 12 -8.51 -10.83 -16.68
C GLY A 12 -9.69 -9.88 -16.46
N GLN A 13 -10.21 -9.78 -15.23
CA GLN A 13 -11.23 -8.78 -14.89
C GLN A 13 -10.64 -7.37 -14.88
N MET A 14 -9.44 -7.18 -14.30
CA MET A 14 -8.77 -5.88 -14.26
C MET A 14 -8.35 -5.39 -15.65
N GLU A 15 -7.86 -6.30 -16.51
CA GLU A 15 -7.60 -6.01 -17.91
C GLU A 15 -8.86 -5.50 -18.62
N ASP A 16 -10.01 -6.19 -18.46
CA ASP A 16 -11.28 -5.76 -19.05
C ASP A 16 -11.75 -4.39 -18.52
N ARG A 17 -11.63 -4.17 -17.20
CA ARG A 17 -12.01 -2.91 -16.55
C ARG A 17 -11.22 -1.72 -17.10
N MET A 18 -9.96 -1.95 -17.42
CA MET A 18 -9.04 -0.98 -18.03
C MET A 18 -9.08 -0.99 -19.57
N HIS A 19 -10.01 -1.76 -20.17
CA HIS A 19 -10.13 -1.93 -21.63
C HIS A 19 -8.84 -2.43 -22.32
N LEU A 20 -8.01 -3.17 -21.60
CA LEU A 20 -6.81 -3.79 -22.13
C LEU A 20 -7.14 -5.14 -22.78
N THR A 21 -6.51 -5.44 -23.92
CA THR A 21 -6.56 -6.80 -24.47
C THR A 21 -5.92 -7.78 -23.48
N ARG A 22 -6.62 -8.87 -23.16
CA ARG A 22 -6.09 -9.97 -22.37
C ARG A 22 -4.93 -10.64 -23.11
N LYS A 23 -3.78 -10.75 -22.45
CA LYS A 23 -2.57 -11.38 -23.01
C LYS A 23 -2.33 -12.71 -22.29
N GLU A 24 -3.22 -13.68 -22.54
CA GLU A 24 -3.19 -15.00 -21.89
C GLU A 24 -1.93 -15.80 -22.25
N ASP A 25 -1.24 -15.42 -23.32
CA ASP A 25 0.06 -15.94 -23.74
C ASP A 25 1.24 -15.48 -22.85
N ARG A 26 1.03 -14.50 -21.97
CA ARG A 26 2.06 -13.92 -21.11
C ARG A 26 1.99 -14.41 -19.68
N THR A 27 3.13 -14.33 -18.99
CA THR A 27 3.18 -14.61 -17.56
C THR A 27 2.32 -13.62 -16.77
N LEU A 28 1.86 -14.04 -15.60
CA LEU A 28 1.05 -13.19 -14.72
C LEU A 28 1.82 -11.93 -14.31
N ALA A 29 3.13 -12.04 -14.05
CA ALA A 29 3.99 -10.90 -13.74
C ALA A 29 4.05 -9.88 -14.88
N ASP A 30 4.19 -10.34 -16.14
CA ASP A 30 4.19 -9.44 -17.31
C ASP A 30 2.83 -8.74 -17.50
N ARG A 31 1.74 -9.46 -17.25
CA ARG A 31 0.37 -8.90 -17.33
C ARG A 31 0.14 -7.84 -16.27
N ILE A 32 0.59 -8.09 -15.03
CA ILE A 32 0.55 -7.11 -13.94
C ILE A 32 1.38 -5.88 -14.30
N HIS A 33 2.60 -6.06 -14.82
CA HIS A 33 3.45 -4.94 -15.22
C HIS A 33 2.77 -4.07 -16.28
N ARG A 34 2.17 -4.69 -17.30
CA ARG A 34 1.42 -3.98 -18.34
C ARG A 34 0.18 -3.26 -17.82
N LEU A 35 -0.54 -3.85 -16.87
CA LEU A 35 -1.66 -3.18 -16.19
C LEU A 35 -1.16 -1.95 -15.42
N ALA A 36 -0.07 -2.09 -14.66
CA ALA A 36 0.53 -1.00 -13.91
C ALA A 36 0.97 0.16 -14.82
N GLU A 37 1.58 -0.14 -15.97
CA GLU A 37 1.93 0.88 -16.97
C GLU A 37 0.70 1.62 -17.50
N ALA A 38 -0.39 0.91 -17.76
CA ALA A 38 -1.64 1.50 -18.25
C ALA A 38 -2.30 2.40 -17.19
N VAL A 39 -2.40 1.92 -15.95
CA VAL A 39 -2.96 2.69 -14.82
C VAL A 39 -2.13 3.96 -14.59
N LEU A 40 -0.80 3.85 -14.58
CA LEU A 40 0.06 5.02 -14.41
C LEU A 40 -0.08 5.99 -15.59
N ALA A 41 -0.20 5.50 -16.83
CA ALA A 41 -0.36 6.37 -18.01
C ALA A 41 -1.65 7.22 -17.93
N VAL A 42 -2.76 6.64 -17.44
CA VAL A 42 -4.00 7.39 -17.21
C VAL A 42 -3.77 8.50 -16.18
N LYS A 43 -3.11 8.17 -15.07
CA LYS A 43 -2.79 9.15 -14.01
C LYS A 43 -1.80 10.23 -14.49
N GLU A 44 -0.86 9.89 -15.37
CA GLU A 44 0.03 10.86 -16.02
C GLU A 44 -0.74 11.85 -16.89
N ILE A 45 -1.76 11.40 -17.62
CA ILE A 45 -2.64 12.30 -18.37
C ILE A 45 -3.40 13.22 -17.41
N ASP A 46 -3.98 12.67 -16.35
CA ASP A 46 -4.78 13.45 -15.39
C ASP A 46 -3.96 14.52 -14.67
N TYR A 47 -2.74 14.20 -14.22
CA TYR A 47 -1.94 15.10 -13.38
C TYR A 47 -0.91 15.93 -14.15
N LEU A 48 -0.35 15.39 -15.25
CA LEU A 48 0.74 16.00 -16.00
C LEU A 48 0.31 16.48 -17.40
N GLY A 49 -0.91 16.15 -17.83
CA GLY A 49 -1.42 16.50 -19.16
C GLY A 49 -0.89 15.63 -20.30
N GLY A 50 -0.12 14.58 -20.00
CA GLY A 50 0.46 13.69 -20.99
C GLY A 50 1.26 12.54 -20.37
N THR A 51 1.49 11.49 -21.15
CA THR A 51 2.23 10.31 -20.69
C THR A 51 3.74 10.56 -20.68
N ARG A 52 4.45 9.83 -19.81
CA ARG A 52 5.91 9.86 -19.75
C ARG A 52 6.51 8.60 -20.37
N HIS A 53 7.75 8.72 -20.82
CA HIS A 53 8.56 7.61 -21.31
C HIS A 53 9.56 7.15 -20.25
N GLY A 54 10.01 5.90 -20.35
CA GLY A 54 11.00 5.30 -19.47
C GLY A 54 10.42 4.19 -18.59
N ALA A 55 11.26 3.65 -17.70
CA ALA A 55 10.87 2.56 -16.83
C ALA A 55 9.75 2.97 -15.85
N LEU A 56 8.82 2.05 -15.59
CA LEU A 56 7.69 2.26 -14.68
C LEU A 56 8.14 2.84 -13.33
N ARG A 57 9.21 2.28 -12.74
CA ARG A 57 9.79 2.77 -11.46
C ARG A 57 10.14 4.26 -11.50
N ASP A 58 10.78 4.71 -12.58
CA ASP A 58 11.25 6.10 -12.68
C ASP A 58 10.09 7.05 -12.94
N ARG A 59 9.12 6.62 -13.74
CA ARG A 59 7.87 7.35 -13.98
C ARG A 59 7.05 7.50 -12.71
N SER A 60 6.84 6.42 -11.95
CA SER A 60 6.15 6.47 -10.65
C SER A 60 6.86 7.38 -9.66
N ARG A 61 8.19 7.32 -9.56
CA ARG A 61 8.98 8.19 -8.67
C ARG A 61 8.84 9.66 -9.06
N TYR A 62 8.87 9.95 -10.36
CA TYR A 62 8.65 11.30 -10.85
C TYR A 62 7.25 11.81 -10.51
N MET A 63 6.21 10.99 -10.72
CA MET A 63 4.83 11.33 -10.36
C MET A 63 4.69 11.66 -8.88
N VAL A 64 5.24 10.81 -8.00
CA VAL A 64 5.25 11.04 -6.55
C VAL A 64 5.90 12.38 -6.21
N GLU A 65 7.06 12.68 -6.80
CA GLU A 65 7.76 13.92 -6.50
C GLU A 65 6.97 15.16 -6.98
N GLU A 66 6.45 15.14 -8.20
CA GLU A 66 5.64 16.25 -8.74
C GLU A 66 4.41 16.54 -7.87
N LEU A 67 3.67 15.51 -7.47
CA LEU A 67 2.49 15.66 -6.62
C LEU A 67 2.86 16.25 -5.26
N LEU A 68 3.90 15.71 -4.62
CA LEU A 68 4.34 16.21 -3.30
C LEU A 68 4.81 17.66 -3.39
N VAL A 69 5.65 18.01 -4.37
CA VAL A 69 6.14 19.39 -4.54
C VAL A 69 4.99 20.35 -4.81
N ARG A 70 4.04 19.98 -5.68
CA ARG A 70 2.85 20.78 -5.96
C ARG A 70 2.04 21.03 -4.68
N MET A 71 1.80 20.00 -3.89
CA MET A 71 1.03 20.10 -2.65
C MET A 71 1.78 20.89 -1.56
N GLU A 72 3.08 20.67 -1.40
CA GLU A 72 3.92 21.40 -0.45
C GLU A 72 3.91 22.91 -0.74
N ASN A 73 4.04 23.28 -2.01
CA ASN A 73 3.91 24.66 -2.45
C ASN A 73 2.51 25.23 -2.17
N GLN A 74 1.46 24.45 -2.45
CA GLN A 74 0.07 24.86 -2.20
C GLN A 74 -0.21 25.12 -0.71
N HIS A 75 0.33 24.30 0.18
CA HIS A 75 0.11 24.42 1.63
C HIS A 75 1.22 25.19 2.36
N MET A 76 2.16 25.78 1.61
CA MET A 76 3.30 26.54 2.14
C MET A 76 4.13 25.74 3.15
N ILE A 77 4.28 24.43 2.92
CA ILE A 77 5.14 23.57 3.72
C ILE A 77 6.56 23.66 3.15
N GLY A 78 7.50 24.13 3.98
CA GLY A 78 8.91 24.17 3.58
C GLY A 78 9.46 22.76 3.38
N ASN A 79 10.08 22.53 2.22
CA ASN A 79 10.73 21.27 1.91
C ASN A 79 11.90 21.05 2.88
N LYS A 80 11.76 20.06 3.76
CA LYS A 80 12.87 19.49 4.53
C LYS A 80 13.21 18.16 3.86
N SER A 81 14.49 17.89 3.65
CA SER A 81 15.03 16.63 3.11
C SER A 81 14.52 15.42 3.92
N SER A 82 13.34 14.94 3.58
CA SER A 82 12.59 13.94 4.32
C SER A 82 11.99 12.95 3.32
N GLY A 83 11.81 11.70 3.74
CA GLY A 83 11.26 10.66 2.88
C GLY A 83 9.81 10.95 2.50
N VAL A 84 9.31 10.21 1.50
CA VAL A 84 7.91 10.28 1.08
C VAL A 84 6.95 10.11 2.28
N PRO A 85 7.12 9.14 3.20
CA PRO A 85 6.21 8.99 4.34
C PRO A 85 6.14 10.22 5.25
N GLU A 86 7.27 10.85 5.54
CA GLU A 86 7.34 12.04 6.38
C GLU A 86 6.68 13.25 5.71
N ARG A 87 6.89 13.43 4.41
CA ARG A 87 6.27 14.50 3.61
C ARG A 87 4.74 14.33 3.57
N VAL A 88 4.26 13.12 3.27
CA VAL A 88 2.81 12.81 3.29
C VAL A 88 2.22 13.06 4.68
N LYS A 89 2.91 12.64 5.75
CA LYS A 89 2.45 12.88 7.12
C LYS A 89 2.29 14.37 7.41
N ALA A 90 3.27 15.20 7.03
CA ALA A 90 3.23 16.64 7.25
C ALA A 90 2.07 17.30 6.49
N LEU A 91 1.90 16.96 5.21
CA LEU A 91 0.78 17.45 4.40
C LEU A 91 -0.57 17.03 4.98
N ARG A 92 -0.73 15.76 5.34
CA ARG A 92 -1.97 15.24 5.93
C ARG A 92 -2.33 15.96 7.22
N GLN A 93 -1.35 16.18 8.12
CA GLN A 93 -1.58 16.94 9.35
C GLN A 93 -2.04 18.36 9.08
N LYS A 94 -1.43 19.02 8.08
CA LYS A 94 -1.80 20.37 7.68
C LYS A 94 -3.22 20.44 7.12
N ILE A 95 -3.58 19.53 6.21
CA ILE A 95 -4.92 19.46 5.60
C ILE A 95 -5.99 19.19 6.66
N ILE A 96 -5.74 18.26 7.59
CA ILE A 96 -6.67 17.97 8.70
C ILE A 96 -6.89 19.22 9.57
N ALA A 97 -5.83 19.91 9.96
CA ALA A 97 -5.94 21.13 10.77
C ALA A 97 -6.74 22.24 10.04
N GLU A 98 -6.56 22.37 8.72
CA GLU A 98 -7.36 23.30 7.91
C GLU A 98 -8.84 22.88 7.85
N LEU A 99 -9.13 21.59 7.65
CA LEU A 99 -10.50 21.06 7.68
C LEU A 99 -11.18 21.27 9.03
N GLU A 100 -10.47 21.12 10.14
CA GLU A 100 -10.99 21.38 11.48
C GLU A 100 -11.31 22.87 11.69
N THR A 101 -10.37 23.75 11.33
CA THR A 101 -10.57 25.21 11.43
C THR A 101 -11.80 25.68 10.63
N LEU A 102 -12.05 25.07 9.47
CA LEU A 102 -13.18 25.39 8.61
C LEU A 102 -14.53 24.89 9.13
N LYS A 103 -14.56 23.85 9.99
CA LYS A 103 -15.80 23.39 10.62
C LYS A 103 -16.28 24.35 11.71
N ASP A 104 -15.34 25.04 12.36
CA ASP A 104 -15.63 25.98 13.44
C ASP A 104 -16.07 27.37 12.92
N GLN A 105 -15.78 27.67 11.66
CA GLN A 105 -16.14 28.91 10.98
C GLN A 105 -17.32 28.59 10.04
N ASP A 106 -18.54 28.92 10.47
CA ASP A 106 -19.85 28.58 9.90
C ASP A 106 -20.14 29.08 8.46
N ALA A 107 -19.10 29.21 7.63
CA ALA A 107 -19.11 29.71 6.26
C ALA A 107 -18.11 28.91 5.41
N LEU A 108 -18.44 27.64 5.14
CA LEU A 108 -17.74 26.86 4.12
C LEU A 108 -18.10 27.40 2.74
N SER A 109 -17.13 27.98 2.04
CA SER A 109 -17.17 27.91 0.57
C SER A 109 -16.97 26.44 0.22
N GLU A 110 -18.00 25.78 -0.31
CA GLU A 110 -17.98 24.37 -0.73
C GLU A 110 -16.73 24.03 -1.56
N ASP A 111 -16.25 25.00 -2.35
CA ASP A 111 -15.03 24.91 -3.15
C ASP A 111 -13.78 24.62 -2.32
N ARG A 112 -13.64 25.22 -1.14
CA ARG A 112 -12.46 25.01 -0.29
C ARG A 112 -12.47 23.61 0.32
N GLN A 113 -13.63 23.13 0.76
CA GLN A 113 -13.77 21.77 1.28
C GLN A 113 -13.47 20.74 0.20
N LYS A 114 -14.02 20.94 -1.00
CA LYS A 114 -13.77 20.07 -2.16
C LYS A 114 -12.29 20.05 -2.53
N LYS A 115 -11.61 21.19 -2.46
CA LYS A 115 -10.16 21.28 -2.70
C LYS A 115 -9.37 20.44 -1.70
N LEU A 116 -9.63 20.60 -0.40
CA LEU A 116 -8.92 19.85 0.66
C LEU A 116 -9.22 18.34 0.61
N ALA A 117 -10.42 17.96 0.19
CA ALA A 117 -10.75 16.56 -0.08
C ALA A 117 -9.93 16.00 -1.25
N GLY A 118 -9.82 16.74 -2.35
CA GLY A 118 -8.96 16.38 -3.49
C GLY A 118 -7.48 16.27 -3.09
N ASP A 119 -6.98 17.17 -2.25
CA ASP A 119 -5.62 17.10 -1.73
C ASP A 119 -5.39 15.79 -0.92
N MET A 120 -6.38 15.34 -0.14
CA MET A 120 -6.30 14.06 0.56
C MET A 120 -6.30 12.85 -0.38
N GLU A 121 -7.05 12.91 -1.47
CA GLU A 121 -7.04 11.88 -2.52
C GLU A 121 -5.66 11.82 -3.22
N ASP A 122 -5.06 12.98 -3.51
CA ASP A 122 -3.71 13.05 -4.08
C ASP A 122 -2.65 12.44 -3.15
N LEU A 123 -2.73 12.68 -1.84
CA LEU A 123 -1.86 12.02 -0.86
C LEU A 123 -2.05 10.52 -0.80
N PHE A 124 -3.30 10.06 -0.90
CA PHE A 124 -3.59 8.63 -0.93
C PHE A 124 -2.96 7.99 -2.17
N PHE A 125 -3.08 8.64 -3.32
CA PHE A 125 -2.45 8.19 -4.57
C PHE A 125 -0.92 8.16 -4.49
N VAL A 126 -0.29 9.15 -3.85
CA VAL A 126 1.16 9.14 -3.59
C VAL A 126 1.57 7.90 -2.77
N ILE A 127 0.80 7.56 -1.73
CA ILE A 127 1.08 6.38 -0.90
C ILE A 127 0.89 5.08 -1.70
N GLN A 128 -0.12 4.98 -2.56
CA GLN A 128 -0.30 3.82 -3.45
C GLN A 128 0.93 3.63 -4.34
N LEU A 129 1.38 4.70 -5.04
CA LEU A 129 2.56 4.66 -5.90
C LEU A 129 3.85 4.32 -5.14
N TYR A 130 3.97 4.80 -3.90
CA TYR A 130 5.13 4.51 -3.05
C TYR A 130 5.15 3.06 -2.55
N SER A 131 3.97 2.47 -2.27
CA SER A 131 3.85 1.14 -1.67
C SER A 131 4.24 0.01 -2.61
N TYR A 132 4.15 0.22 -3.93
CA TYR A 132 4.51 -0.77 -4.95
C TYR A 132 5.59 -0.23 -5.88
N PRO A 133 6.89 -0.42 -5.54
CA PRO A 133 7.98 -0.07 -6.43
C PRO A 133 7.77 -0.73 -7.80
N GLY A 134 7.96 0.00 -8.90
CA GLY A 134 7.69 -0.51 -10.26
C GLY A 134 8.50 -1.75 -10.68
N ASP A 135 9.46 -2.18 -9.86
CA ASP A 135 10.28 -3.38 -9.98
C ASP A 135 9.91 -4.51 -9.01
N TYR A 136 8.79 -4.38 -8.29
CA TYR A 136 8.40 -5.31 -7.22
C TYR A 136 8.19 -6.76 -7.68
N LEU A 137 7.96 -7.02 -8.97
CA LEU A 137 7.83 -8.37 -9.53
C LEU A 137 9.02 -8.80 -10.41
N GLN A 138 10.15 -8.09 -10.38
CA GLN A 138 11.32 -8.46 -11.17
C GLN A 138 11.98 -9.76 -10.69
N GLY A 139 12.57 -10.51 -11.64
CA GLY A 139 13.21 -11.80 -11.40
C GLY A 139 12.20 -12.95 -11.42
N SER A 140 12.26 -13.81 -10.41
CA SER A 140 11.34 -14.95 -10.24
C SER A 140 10.48 -14.73 -8.99
N PRO A 141 9.42 -13.92 -9.05
CA PRO A 141 8.59 -13.65 -7.89
C PRO A 141 7.88 -14.93 -7.42
N SER A 142 7.70 -15.08 -6.11
CA SER A 142 6.90 -16.17 -5.56
C SER A 142 5.41 -15.96 -5.88
N ILE A 143 4.63 -17.05 -5.82
CA ILE A 143 3.19 -16.97 -6.07
C ILE A 143 2.49 -16.07 -5.04
N GLU A 144 3.00 -16.00 -3.81
CA GLU A 144 2.48 -15.12 -2.75
C GLU A 144 2.71 -13.65 -3.10
N ARG A 145 3.89 -13.27 -3.60
CA ARG A 145 4.17 -11.89 -4.03
C ARG A 145 3.30 -11.48 -5.22
N VAL A 146 3.06 -12.42 -6.14
CA VAL A 146 2.15 -12.19 -7.27
C VAL A 146 0.71 -12.03 -6.79
N ALA A 147 0.26 -12.90 -5.88
CA ALA A 147 -1.07 -12.82 -5.28
C ALA A 147 -1.29 -11.51 -4.53
N GLU A 148 -0.34 -11.12 -3.66
CA GLU A 148 -0.34 -9.87 -2.92
C GLU A 148 -0.46 -8.68 -3.87
N THR A 149 0.29 -8.67 -4.98
CA THR A 149 0.24 -7.58 -5.95
C THR A 149 -1.12 -7.51 -6.66
N ILE A 150 -1.72 -8.65 -7.00
CA ILE A 150 -3.08 -8.70 -7.59
C ILE A 150 -4.13 -8.23 -6.60
N ASP A 151 -4.05 -8.62 -5.34
CA ASP A 151 -4.95 -8.20 -4.28
C ASP A 151 -4.95 -6.67 -4.15
N LYS A 152 -3.76 -6.07 -4.20
CA LYS A 152 -3.58 -4.61 -4.16
C LYS A 152 -4.13 -3.90 -5.40
N PHE A 153 -3.86 -4.42 -6.60
CA PHE A 153 -4.46 -3.86 -7.81
C PHE A 153 -5.97 -4.05 -7.85
N GLU A 154 -6.50 -5.11 -7.24
CA GLU A 154 -7.93 -5.30 -7.11
C GLU A 154 -8.56 -4.21 -6.23
N GLU A 155 -7.95 -3.90 -5.08
CA GLU A 155 -8.37 -2.75 -4.27
C GLU A 155 -8.28 -1.44 -5.07
N ASP A 156 -7.14 -1.18 -5.72
CA ASP A 156 -6.87 0.11 -6.35
C ASP A 156 -7.64 0.35 -7.66
N VAL A 157 -7.73 -0.66 -8.54
CA VAL A 157 -8.34 -0.56 -9.88
C VAL A 157 -9.83 -0.88 -9.84
N MET A 158 -10.24 -1.84 -9.02
CA MET A 158 -11.65 -2.22 -8.90
C MET A 158 -12.37 -1.49 -7.77
N GLN A 159 -11.65 -0.74 -6.94
CA GLN A 159 -12.20 -0.02 -5.78
C GLN A 159 -12.95 -0.97 -4.83
N ARG A 160 -12.41 -2.17 -4.63
CA ARG A 160 -12.95 -3.13 -3.67
C ARG A 160 -12.43 -2.80 -2.27
N ASP A 161 -13.31 -2.85 -1.28
CA ASP A 161 -12.90 -2.66 0.12
C ASP A 161 -11.93 -3.75 0.59
N TYR A 162 -12.12 -4.99 0.11
CA TYR A 162 -11.25 -6.12 0.41
C TYR A 162 -11.10 -7.06 -0.80
N PRO A 163 -9.91 -7.63 -0.99
CA PRO A 163 -9.66 -8.60 -2.04
C PRO A 163 -10.28 -9.95 -1.70
N GLY A 164 -10.62 -10.71 -2.74
CA GLY A 164 -11.21 -12.05 -2.59
C GLY A 164 -10.31 -13.04 -1.85
N VAL A 165 -10.90 -14.08 -1.24
CA VAL A 165 -10.14 -15.21 -0.67
C VAL A 165 -9.81 -16.22 -1.77
N ARG A 166 -8.52 -16.40 -2.08
CA ARG A 166 -8.04 -17.22 -3.23
C ARG A 166 -7.31 -18.49 -2.82
N GLY A 167 -7.28 -18.78 -1.53
CA GLY A 167 -6.57 -19.93 -0.99
C GLY A 167 -6.92 -20.15 0.47
N GLN A 168 -6.64 -21.36 0.96
CA GLN A 168 -6.70 -21.63 2.39
C GLN A 168 -5.65 -20.79 3.10
N ARG A 169 -6.10 -19.96 4.04
CA ARG A 169 -5.22 -19.16 4.89
C ARG A 169 -5.01 -19.90 6.20
N ARG A 170 -3.74 -20.07 6.59
CA ARG A 170 -3.36 -20.52 7.92
C ARG A 170 -2.65 -19.35 8.59
N VAL A 171 -3.08 -19.02 9.79
CA VAL A 171 -2.41 -18.04 10.64
C VAL A 171 -1.85 -18.78 11.83
N GLU A 172 -0.57 -18.57 12.10
CA GLU A 172 0.09 -19.03 13.31
C GLU A 172 0.53 -17.80 14.11
N MET A 173 0.07 -17.69 15.35
CA MET A 173 0.45 -16.60 16.24
C MET A 173 1.33 -17.14 17.34
N ARG A 174 2.51 -16.53 17.54
CA ARG A 174 3.40 -16.85 18.65
C ARG A 174 3.69 -15.59 19.46
N PHE A 175 3.63 -15.72 20.78
CA PHE A 175 3.99 -14.66 21.71
C PHE A 175 5.33 -15.00 22.35
N GLY A 176 6.28 -14.07 22.24
CA GLY A 176 7.56 -14.18 22.92
C GLY A 176 7.47 -13.79 24.40
N PRO A 177 8.54 -14.05 25.17
CA PRO A 177 8.61 -13.58 26.55
C PRO A 177 8.54 -12.04 26.61
N PRO A 178 8.01 -11.48 27.71
CA PRO A 178 7.89 -10.03 27.87
C PRO A 178 9.26 -9.35 27.80
N ILE A 179 9.26 -8.10 27.32
CA ILE A 179 10.43 -7.23 27.38
C ILE A 179 10.24 -6.28 28.56
N VAL A 180 11.17 -6.32 29.51
CA VAL A 180 11.15 -5.41 30.67
C VAL A 180 11.68 -4.06 30.21
N VAL A 181 10.89 -3.01 30.41
CA VAL A 181 11.25 -1.63 30.09
C VAL A 181 11.49 -0.88 31.40
N ALA A 182 12.57 -0.10 31.49
CA ALA A 182 12.83 0.69 32.69
C ALA A 182 11.85 1.88 32.77
N ALA A 183 11.45 2.25 33.99
CA ALA A 183 10.53 3.36 34.22
C ALA A 183 11.11 4.73 33.79
N THR A 184 12.44 4.87 33.79
CA THR A 184 13.14 6.08 33.35
C THR A 184 14.06 5.74 32.18
N PRO A 185 13.76 6.22 30.96
CA PRO A 185 14.55 5.87 29.80
C PRO A 185 15.92 6.54 29.77
N GLY A 186 16.96 5.74 29.49
CA GLY A 186 18.27 6.25 29.08
C GLY A 186 18.25 6.78 27.65
N ARG A 187 19.22 7.64 27.29
CA ARG A 187 19.30 8.32 25.99
C ARG A 187 19.24 7.39 24.77
N ASP A 188 19.74 6.15 24.91
CA ASP A 188 19.78 5.14 23.83
C ASP A 188 18.77 4.00 24.02
N GLN A 189 17.91 4.07 25.05
CA GLN A 189 17.02 2.96 25.40
C GLN A 189 16.01 2.64 24.30
N VAL A 190 15.51 3.65 23.58
CA VAL A 190 14.54 3.44 22.48
C VAL A 190 15.17 2.60 21.37
N THR A 191 16.36 2.98 20.91
CA THR A 191 17.08 2.24 19.86
C THR A 191 17.40 0.82 20.30
N GLN A 192 17.89 0.63 21.53
CA GLN A 192 18.18 -0.70 22.07
C GLN A 192 16.93 -1.57 22.18
N LEU A 193 15.81 -0.99 22.62
CA LEU A 193 14.53 -1.68 22.74
C LEU A 193 14.00 -2.08 21.36
N THR A 194 14.08 -1.18 20.37
CA THR A 194 13.70 -1.46 18.98
C THR A 194 14.53 -2.61 18.40
N THR A 195 15.86 -2.59 18.59
CA THR A 195 16.74 -3.68 18.13
C THR A 195 16.41 -5.00 18.82
N GLN A 196 16.14 -4.98 20.14
CA GLN A 196 15.74 -6.18 20.88
C GLN A 196 14.39 -6.74 20.42
N MET A 197 13.40 -5.87 20.20
CA MET A 197 12.09 -6.26 19.66
C MET A 197 12.24 -6.89 18.29
N HIS A 198 13.00 -6.25 17.39
CA HIS A 198 13.25 -6.77 16.05
C HIS A 198 13.88 -8.17 16.09
N ALA A 199 14.95 -8.35 16.87
CA ALA A 199 15.62 -9.64 17.00
C ALA A 199 14.68 -10.73 17.54
N ARG A 200 13.91 -10.45 18.60
CA ARG A 200 12.95 -11.42 19.18
C ARG A 200 11.84 -11.79 18.21
N VAL A 201 11.30 -10.83 17.45
CA VAL A 201 10.28 -11.10 16.43
C VAL A 201 10.88 -11.96 15.32
N GLN A 202 12.10 -11.65 14.87
CA GLN A 202 12.78 -12.44 13.85
C GLN A 202 13.01 -13.89 14.32
N ASP A 203 13.49 -14.10 15.54
CA ASP A 203 13.66 -15.46 16.11
C ASP A 203 12.33 -16.24 16.14
N LEU A 204 11.22 -15.58 16.51
CA LEU A 204 9.89 -16.20 16.51
C LEU A 204 9.45 -16.58 15.09
N LEU A 205 9.67 -15.70 14.11
CA LEU A 205 9.35 -15.95 12.70
C LEU A 205 10.21 -17.08 12.13
N ASP A 206 11.51 -17.09 12.41
CA ASP A 206 12.43 -18.13 11.98
C ASP A 206 12.04 -19.48 12.57
N GLY A 207 11.59 -19.51 13.82
CA GLY A 207 11.04 -20.72 14.44
C GLY A 207 9.72 -21.19 13.84
N ILE A 208 8.87 -20.30 13.29
CA ILE A 208 7.64 -20.67 12.57
C ILE A 208 8.02 -21.29 11.22
N ASN A 209 8.99 -20.67 10.53
CA ASN A 209 9.42 -21.06 9.20
C ASN A 209 10.31 -22.32 9.18
N GLY A 210 11.12 -22.53 10.23
CA GLY A 210 12.06 -23.66 10.34
C GLY A 210 11.47 -24.95 10.91
N SER A 211 10.31 -24.87 11.58
CA SER A 211 9.61 -26.03 12.17
C SER A 211 8.14 -26.02 11.76
N PRO A 212 7.81 -26.44 10.52
CA PRO A 212 6.42 -26.56 10.10
C PRO A 212 5.79 -27.77 10.79
N GLY A 213 5.22 -27.60 12.00
CA GLY A 213 4.27 -28.61 12.49
C GLY A 213 4.14 -28.91 13.98
N ASP A 214 4.87 -28.28 14.90
CA ASP A 214 4.69 -28.60 16.32
C ASP A 214 4.14 -27.40 17.11
N VAL A 215 3.06 -27.66 17.84
CA VAL A 215 2.22 -26.75 18.64
C VAL A 215 1.11 -26.03 17.86
N SER A 216 0.07 -26.79 17.50
CA SER A 216 -1.22 -26.24 17.10
C SER A 216 -2.09 -26.00 18.34
N THR A 217 -2.32 -24.73 18.72
CA THR A 217 -3.57 -24.38 19.38
C THR A 217 -4.53 -23.95 18.29
N THR A 218 -5.40 -24.87 17.87
CA THR A 218 -6.44 -24.59 16.88
C THR A 218 -7.50 -23.69 17.53
N VAL A 219 -7.51 -22.41 17.15
CA VAL A 219 -8.67 -21.54 17.39
C VAL A 219 -9.54 -21.62 16.13
N VAL A 220 -10.68 -22.32 16.24
CA VAL A 220 -11.68 -22.36 15.17
C VAL A 220 -12.44 -21.03 15.21
N PHE A 221 -12.22 -20.17 14.21
CA PHE A 221 -13.09 -19.04 13.98
C PHE A 221 -14.35 -19.56 13.28
N ALA A 222 -15.51 -19.38 13.90
CA ALA A 222 -16.79 -19.70 13.28
C ALA A 222 -16.95 -18.87 12.00
N ASP A 223 -17.47 -19.49 10.95
CA ASP A 223 -17.77 -18.82 9.69
C ASP A 223 -18.56 -17.53 9.96
N ALA A 224 -18.03 -16.41 9.47
CA ALA A 224 -18.78 -15.17 9.44
C ALA A 224 -19.99 -15.40 8.53
N GLN A 225 -21.15 -15.60 9.15
CA GLN A 225 -22.42 -15.57 8.43
C GLN A 225 -22.56 -14.16 7.84
N THR A 226 -22.30 -14.04 6.54
CA THR A 226 -22.73 -12.89 5.76
C THR A 226 -24.26 -12.89 5.78
N GLN A 227 -24.84 -12.04 6.61
CA GLN A 227 -26.25 -11.68 6.48
C GLN A 227 -26.43 -10.82 5.22
N PRO A 228 -27.60 -10.93 4.56
CA PRO A 228 -27.85 -10.38 3.22
C PRO A 228 -27.84 -8.86 3.16
#